data_AF-A0ABD1FAX9-F1
#
_entry.id   AF-A0ABD1FAX9-F1
#
_cell.length_a   1.000
_cell.length_b   1.000
_cell.length_c   1.000
_cell.angle_alpha   90.00
_cell.angle_beta   90.00
_cell.angle_gamma   90.00
#
_symmetry.space_group_name_H-M   'P 1'
#
loop_
_entity.id
_entity.type
_entity.pdbx_description
1 polymer ?
#
loop_
_entity_poly.entity_id
_entity_poly.type
_entity_poly.pdbx_seq_one_letter_code
_entity_poly.pdbx_strand_id
1 'polypeptide(L)'
;MWKLNMEKSTNNSYVFKSKVSSTAGEIIYYYCNRSQTKEMFRLSKSQELCKMNNMCTSTIRVVNENNKIVVEWLKTHYGHCNEPQHIRLRHVRLPDLEKQNIAAKLTSGVAPKRILESVRNGLGEDLNRIDLLTPKDITNIKKMEWNKWTE
;
A
#
# COMPACT_ATOMS: atom_id res chain seq x y z
N MET A 1 -10.56 8.41 8.63
CA MET A 1 -10.17 9.39 7.58
C MET A 1 -8.71 9.87 7.66
N TRP A 2 -8.10 10.05 8.84
CA TRP A 2 -6.72 10.58 8.93
C TRP A 2 -5.61 9.68 8.32
N LYS A 3 -5.54 8.40 8.71
CA LYS A 3 -4.48 7.46 8.27
C LYS A 3 -4.39 7.37 6.74
N LEU A 4 -5.54 7.21 6.06
CA LEU A 4 -5.60 7.10 4.60
C LEU A 4 -5.07 8.36 3.90
N ASN A 5 -5.41 9.55 4.39
CA ASN A 5 -4.94 10.80 3.82
C ASN A 5 -3.43 10.97 3.98
N MET A 6 -2.91 10.62 5.16
CA MET A 6 -1.47 10.63 5.45
C MET A 6 -0.70 9.62 4.59
N GLU A 7 -1.24 8.41 4.42
CA GLU A 7 -0.63 7.37 3.57
C GLU A 7 -0.56 7.80 2.11
N LYS A 8 -1.63 8.44 1.60
CA LYS A 8 -1.66 9.02 0.27
C LYS A 8 -0.64 10.15 0.11
N SER A 9 -0.60 11.11 1.04
CA SER A 9 0.30 12.26 0.92
C SER A 9 1.79 11.89 1.04
N THR A 10 2.10 10.79 1.74
CA THR A 10 3.49 10.34 1.94
C THR A 10 3.92 9.23 0.99
N ASN A 11 3.02 8.68 0.15
CA ASN A 11 3.26 7.51 -0.68
C ASN A 11 3.81 6.30 0.12
N ASN A 12 3.32 6.14 1.34
CA ASN A 12 3.69 5.04 2.24
C ASN A 12 2.43 4.39 2.77
N SER A 13 2.52 3.12 3.19
CA SER A 13 1.42 2.47 3.89
C SER A 13 1.88 1.75 5.14
N TYR A 14 0.99 1.62 6.09
CA TYR A 14 1.22 1.03 7.39
C TYR A 14 0.28 -0.16 7.61
N VAL A 15 0.87 -1.27 8.00
CA VAL A 15 0.18 -2.53 8.28
C VAL A 15 0.13 -2.77 9.78
N PHE A 16 -0.97 -3.37 10.24
CA PHE A 16 -1.10 -3.79 11.63
C PHE A 16 0.04 -4.76 11.98
N LYS A 17 0.69 -4.53 13.12
CA LYS A 17 1.79 -5.37 13.60
C LYS A 17 1.41 -6.16 14.84
N SER A 18 0.93 -5.46 15.86
CA SER A 18 0.56 -6.06 17.13
C SER A 18 -0.41 -5.17 17.89
N LYS A 19 -1.09 -5.79 18.84
CA LYS A 19 -1.95 -5.13 19.80
C LYS A 19 -1.57 -5.61 21.20
N VAL A 20 -1.43 -4.68 22.12
CA VAL A 20 -1.26 -4.95 23.54
C VAL A 20 -2.50 -4.40 24.23
N SER A 21 -3.18 -5.24 25.02
CA SER A 21 -4.40 -4.82 25.73
C SER A 21 -4.18 -5.02 27.22
N SER A 22 -4.70 -4.10 28.02
CA SER A 22 -4.67 -4.13 29.48
C SER A 22 -6.02 -3.64 30.02
N THR A 23 -6.24 -3.78 31.32
CA THR A 23 -7.43 -3.23 31.99
C THR A 23 -7.52 -1.71 31.86
N ALA A 24 -6.40 -1.01 31.69
CA ALA A 24 -6.34 0.44 31.55
C ALA A 24 -6.60 0.95 30.11
N GLY A 25 -6.48 0.07 29.11
CA GLY A 25 -6.64 0.43 27.71
C GLY A 25 -5.86 -0.46 26.75
N GLU A 26 -5.82 -0.05 25.49
CA GLU A 26 -5.17 -0.78 24.41
C GLU A 26 -4.15 0.07 23.66
N ILE A 27 -3.07 -0.58 23.22
CA ILE A 27 -2.04 0.00 22.38
C ILE A 27 -1.96 -0.83 21.09
N ILE A 28 -2.10 -0.15 19.95
CA ILE A 28 -2.01 -0.76 18.63
C ILE A 28 -0.77 -0.22 17.91
N TYR A 29 0.04 -1.13 17.38
CA TYR A 29 1.23 -0.81 16.61
C TYR A 29 0.98 -1.07 15.12
N TYR A 30 1.25 -0.06 14.29
CA TYR A 30 1.31 -0.19 12.84
C TYR A 30 2.72 0.13 12.35
N TYR A 31 3.26 -0.74 11.51
CA TYR A 31 4.61 -0.58 10.96
C TYR A 31 4.49 -0.28 9.47
N CYS A 32 5.48 0.39 8.91
CA CYS A 32 5.58 0.53 7.46
C CYS A 32 5.44 -0.83 6.77
N ASN A 33 4.64 -0.92 5.70
CA ASN A 33 4.42 -2.15 4.93
C ASN A 33 5.72 -2.71 4.32
N ARG A 34 6.76 -1.88 4.25
CA ARG A 34 8.08 -2.21 3.72
C ARG A 34 9.05 -2.71 4.80
N SER A 35 8.70 -2.60 6.09
CA SER A 35 9.48 -3.20 7.18
C SER A 35 9.42 -4.73 7.10
N GLN A 36 10.58 -5.37 7.10
CA GLN A 36 10.66 -6.84 7.24
C GLN A 36 10.37 -7.29 8.68
N THR A 37 9.96 -8.55 8.83
CA THR A 37 9.95 -9.26 10.12
C THR A 37 11.10 -10.27 10.10
N LYS A 38 11.71 -10.56 11.27
CA LYS A 38 12.91 -11.42 11.39
C LYS A 38 12.78 -12.79 10.68
N GLU A 39 11.58 -13.35 10.59
CA GLU A 39 11.30 -14.62 9.91
C GLU A 39 11.52 -14.56 8.38
N MET A 40 11.42 -13.38 7.76
CA MET A 40 11.47 -13.22 6.30
C MET A 40 12.88 -13.01 5.74
N PHE A 41 13.89 -12.80 6.58
CA PHE A 41 15.30 -12.75 6.15
C PHE A 41 15.76 -14.05 5.44
N ARG A 42 15.07 -15.17 5.70
CA ARG A 42 15.42 -16.48 5.13
C ARG A 42 14.79 -16.73 3.75
N LEU A 43 13.89 -15.87 3.26
CA LEU A 43 13.13 -16.08 2.03
C LEU A 43 13.49 -15.11 0.88
N SER A 44 14.43 -14.19 1.09
CA SER A 44 14.78 -13.15 0.12
C SER A 44 15.69 -13.66 -1.00
N LYS A 45 15.15 -14.48 -1.91
CA LYS A 45 15.77 -14.77 -3.22
C LYS A 45 15.00 -14.22 -4.42
N SER A 46 13.90 -13.47 -4.22
CA SER A 46 13.11 -12.92 -5.33
C SER A 46 12.93 -11.40 -5.22
N GLN A 47 13.24 -10.71 -6.33
CA GLN A 47 13.15 -9.26 -6.55
C GLN A 47 11.71 -8.70 -6.54
N GLU A 48 10.72 -9.42 -6.00
CA GLU A 48 9.28 -9.07 -6.10
C GLU A 48 8.57 -8.82 -4.76
N LEU A 49 9.27 -8.77 -3.62
CA LEU A 49 8.63 -8.52 -2.34
C LEU A 49 8.62 -7.03 -2.00
N CYS A 50 7.48 -6.52 -1.51
CA CYS A 50 7.33 -5.13 -1.08
C CYS A 50 8.21 -4.72 0.12
N LYS A 51 9.02 -5.64 0.64
CA LYS A 51 9.75 -5.52 1.89
C LYS A 51 11.24 -5.46 1.63
N MET A 52 11.89 -4.39 2.08
CA MET A 52 13.33 -4.21 1.90
C MET A 52 14.13 -5.12 2.82
N ASN A 53 15.37 -5.46 2.45
CA ASN A 53 16.32 -6.14 3.34
C ASN A 53 16.74 -5.31 4.58
N ASN A 54 16.16 -4.12 4.76
CA ASN A 54 16.41 -3.19 5.86
C ASN A 54 15.12 -2.98 6.66
N MET A 55 15.26 -2.84 7.98
CA MET A 55 14.14 -2.49 8.87
C MET A 55 13.78 -1.02 8.67
N CYS A 56 12.56 -0.73 8.20
CA CYS A 56 12.07 0.65 8.22
C CYS A 56 11.68 1.04 9.65
N THR A 57 12.13 2.22 10.09
CA THR A 57 11.90 2.80 11.41
C THR A 57 10.51 3.41 11.58
N SER A 58 9.82 3.69 10.48
CA SER A 58 8.56 4.43 10.50
C SER A 58 7.43 3.58 11.10
N THR A 59 6.81 4.10 12.15
CA THR A 59 5.78 3.40 12.93
C THR A 59 4.69 4.37 13.39
N ILE A 60 3.49 3.83 13.58
CA ILE A 60 2.36 4.50 14.21
C ILE A 60 2.01 3.71 15.46
N ARG A 61 2.02 4.37 16.61
CA ARG A 61 1.53 3.86 17.88
C ARG A 61 0.22 4.56 18.22
N VAL A 62 -0.85 3.79 18.34
CA VAL A 62 -2.17 4.28 18.74
C VAL A 62 -2.40 3.82 20.17
N VAL A 63 -2.59 4.75 21.08
CA VAL A 63 -2.91 4.50 22.49
C VAL A 63 -4.36 4.90 22.71
N ASN A 64 -5.15 3.96 23.21
CA ASN A 64 -6.56 4.16 23.54
C ASN A 64 -6.74 3.87 25.04
N GLU A 65 -6.79 4.94 25.83
CA GLU A 65 -6.89 4.90 27.29
C GLU A 65 -7.87 5.99 27.74
N ASN A 66 -8.71 5.70 28.74
CA ASN A 66 -9.60 6.69 29.37
C ASN A 66 -10.45 7.53 28.38
N ASN A 67 -11.07 6.89 27.38
CA ASN A 67 -11.83 7.53 26.30
C ASN A 67 -11.04 8.56 25.47
N LYS A 68 -9.70 8.49 25.49
CA LYS A 68 -8.82 9.32 24.67
C LYS A 68 -8.02 8.44 23.72
N ILE A 69 -7.94 8.89 22.47
CA ILE A 69 -7.09 8.27 21.45
C ILE A 69 -5.90 9.20 21.22
N VAL A 70 -4.70 8.73 21.55
CA VAL A 70 -3.43 9.40 21.25
C VAL A 70 -2.74 8.66 20.12
N VAL A 71 -2.29 9.39 19.10
CA VAL A 71 -1.57 8.82 17.96
C VAL A 71 -0.17 9.40 17.92
N GLU A 72 0.81 8.55 18.16
CA GLU A 72 2.23 8.86 18.01
C GLU A 72 2.71 8.33 16.66
N TRP A 73 3.19 9.22 15.80
CA TRP A 73 3.63 8.86 14.46
C TRP A 73 5.09 9.25 14.24
N LEU A 74 5.96 8.24 14.17
CA LEU A 74 7.34 8.40 13.74
C LEU A 74 7.38 8.43 12.21
N LYS A 75 7.38 9.64 11.64
CA LYS A 75 7.22 9.86 10.18
C LYS A 75 8.43 9.42 9.36
N THR A 76 9.62 9.43 9.95
CA THR A 76 10.87 9.28 9.20
C THR A 76 11.11 7.81 8.83
N HIS A 77 11.19 7.56 7.53
CA HIS A 77 11.44 6.23 6.95
C HIS A 77 12.94 5.99 6.73
N TYR A 78 13.71 5.69 7.76
CA TYR A 78 15.07 5.19 7.55
C TYR A 78 15.01 3.80 6.89
N GLY A 79 15.98 3.50 6.03
CA GLY A 79 16.05 2.24 5.27
C GLY A 79 15.62 2.37 3.81
N HIS A 80 14.60 3.18 3.46
CA HIS A 80 14.18 3.51 2.07
C HIS A 80 13.97 5.01 1.80
N CYS A 81 14.47 5.89 2.65
CA CYS A 81 14.28 7.35 2.48
C CYS A 81 14.88 7.91 1.19
N ASN A 82 15.79 7.20 0.51
CA ASN A 82 16.51 7.69 -0.66
C ASN A 82 16.08 7.01 -1.97
N GLU A 83 15.06 6.15 -1.94
CA GLU A 83 14.62 5.49 -3.18
C GLU A 83 13.91 6.46 -4.12
N PRO A 84 14.09 6.30 -5.45
CA PRO A 84 13.32 7.02 -6.45
C PRO A 84 11.80 6.87 -6.25
N GLN A 85 11.05 7.92 -6.59
CA GLN A 85 9.59 7.97 -6.42
C GLN A 85 8.87 6.76 -7.05
N HIS A 86 9.28 6.36 -8.26
CA HIS A 86 8.68 5.20 -8.95
C HIS A 86 8.84 3.89 -8.17
N ILE A 87 9.96 3.70 -7.44
CA ILE A 87 10.17 2.51 -6.60
C ILE A 87 9.23 2.56 -5.39
N ARG A 88 9.15 3.71 -4.71
CA ARG A 88 8.25 3.88 -3.56
C ARG A 88 6.80 3.60 -3.94
N LEU A 89 6.35 4.22 -5.03
CA LEU A 89 4.99 4.08 -5.54
C LEU A 89 4.67 2.63 -5.91
N ARG A 90 5.59 1.85 -6.46
CA ARG A 90 5.36 0.42 -6.78
C ARG A 90 4.97 -0.42 -5.56
N HIS A 91 5.36 0.00 -4.37
CA HIS A 91 5.04 -0.65 -3.09
C HIS A 91 3.75 -0.14 -2.44
N VAL A 92 3.12 0.89 -3.02
CA VAL A 92 1.79 1.36 -2.64
C VAL A 92 0.74 0.50 -3.33
N ARG A 93 -0.34 0.15 -2.61
CA ARG A 93 -1.47 -0.57 -3.22
C ARG A 93 -2.21 0.37 -4.16
N LEU A 94 -2.72 -0.17 -5.27
CA LEU A 94 -3.61 0.60 -6.13
C LEU A 94 -4.87 0.99 -5.33
N PRO A 95 -5.31 2.26 -5.36
CA PRO A 95 -6.52 2.68 -4.67
C PRO A 95 -7.75 1.91 -5.16
N ASP A 96 -8.73 1.67 -4.27
CA ASP A 96 -9.90 0.87 -4.64
C ASP A 96 -10.78 1.55 -5.69
N LEU A 97 -10.88 2.88 -5.66
CA LEU A 97 -11.55 3.66 -6.71
C LEU A 97 -10.91 3.41 -8.09
N GLU A 98 -9.58 3.40 -8.16
CA GLU A 98 -8.87 3.12 -9.41
C GLU A 98 -9.07 1.68 -9.89
N LYS A 99 -9.09 0.72 -8.96
CA LYS A 99 -9.42 -0.68 -9.30
C LYS A 99 -10.83 -0.79 -9.85
N GLN A 100 -11.81 -0.11 -9.25
CA GLN A 100 -13.20 -0.10 -9.71
C GLN A 100 -13.31 0.54 -11.10
N ASN A 101 -12.60 1.64 -11.35
CA ASN A 101 -12.56 2.28 -12.67
C ASN A 101 -11.97 1.34 -13.74
N ILE A 102 -10.89 0.61 -13.42
CA ILE A 102 -10.29 -0.38 -14.32
C ILE A 102 -11.25 -1.55 -14.54
N ALA A 103 -11.86 -2.07 -13.47
CA ALA A 103 -12.87 -3.13 -13.53
C ALA A 103 -14.04 -2.74 -14.45
N ALA A 104 -14.61 -1.55 -14.28
CA ALA A 104 -15.69 -1.05 -15.12
C ALA A 104 -15.28 -0.98 -16.61
N LYS A 105 -14.07 -0.48 -16.91
CA LYS A 105 -13.54 -0.46 -18.29
C LYS A 105 -13.41 -1.87 -18.87
N LEU A 106 -12.93 -2.84 -18.08
CA LEU A 106 -12.83 -4.24 -18.49
C LEU A 106 -14.19 -4.86 -18.77
N THR A 107 -15.18 -4.61 -17.92
CA THR A 107 -16.57 -5.09 -18.09
C THR A 107 -17.21 -4.50 -19.34
N SER A 108 -16.93 -3.24 -19.66
CA SER A 108 -17.37 -2.59 -20.90
C SER A 108 -16.61 -3.03 -22.16
N GLY A 109 -15.75 -4.06 -22.08
CA GLY A 109 -15.03 -4.61 -23.24
C GLY A 109 -13.79 -3.83 -23.66
N VAL A 110 -13.30 -2.87 -22.86
CA VAL A 110 -12.08 -2.14 -23.19
C VAL A 110 -10.88 -3.09 -23.06
N ALA A 111 -10.11 -3.22 -24.14
CA ALA A 111 -8.94 -4.08 -24.16
C ALA A 111 -7.89 -3.64 -23.11
N PRO A 112 -7.27 -4.57 -22.34
CA PRO A 112 -6.24 -4.27 -21.35
C PRO A 112 -5.12 -3.36 -21.85
N LYS A 113 -4.69 -3.55 -23.10
CA LYS A 113 -3.67 -2.72 -23.75
C LYS A 113 -4.09 -1.24 -23.83
N ARG A 114 -5.34 -0.97 -24.21
CA ARG A 114 -5.88 0.40 -24.29
C ARG A 114 -5.98 1.05 -22.91
N ILE A 115 -6.25 0.27 -21.86
CA ILE A 115 -6.24 0.78 -20.48
C ILE A 115 -4.82 1.23 -20.09
N LEU A 116 -3.80 0.40 -20.37
CA LEU A 116 -2.40 0.75 -20.12
C LEU A 116 -1.94 1.98 -20.92
N GLU A 117 -2.31 2.06 -22.20
CA GLU A 117 -2.00 3.20 -23.06
C GLU A 117 -2.69 4.48 -22.54
N SER A 118 -3.96 4.40 -22.15
CA SER A 118 -4.68 5.54 -21.58
C SER A 118 -4.03 6.10 -20.32
N VAL A 119 -3.49 5.23 -19.46
CA VAL A 119 -2.75 5.66 -18.26
C VAL A 119 -1.43 6.33 -18.66
N ARG A 120 -0.67 5.72 -19.58
CA ARG A 120 0.62 6.27 -20.05
C ARG A 120 0.47 7.61 -20.76
N ASN A 121 -0.64 7.82 -21.45
CA ASN A 121 -0.91 9.09 -22.14
C ASN A 121 -1.39 10.20 -21.18
N GLY A 122 -1.83 9.83 -19.98
CA GLY A 122 -2.30 10.75 -18.94
C GLY A 122 -1.27 11.09 -17.88
N LEU A 123 0.01 10.78 -18.11
CA LEU A 123 1.08 11.04 -17.13
C LEU A 123 1.26 12.54 -16.92
N GLY A 124 1.12 12.97 -15.67
CA GLY A 124 1.47 14.31 -15.22
C GLY A 124 2.94 14.41 -14.78
N GLU A 125 3.32 15.58 -14.25
CA GLU A 125 4.65 15.81 -13.66
C GLU A 125 4.88 14.97 -12.41
N ASP A 126 3.85 14.82 -11.57
CA ASP A 126 3.88 13.98 -10.36
C ASP A 126 3.30 12.60 -10.62
N LEU A 127 4.13 11.57 -10.42
CA LEU A 127 3.70 10.18 -10.53
C LEU A 127 2.87 9.75 -9.32
N ASN A 128 1.82 8.98 -9.61
CA ASN A 128 0.96 8.29 -8.68
C ASN A 128 1.06 6.77 -8.86
N ARG A 129 0.44 5.99 -7.97
CA ARG A 129 0.44 4.53 -8.09
C ARG A 129 -0.21 4.06 -9.40
N ILE A 130 -1.27 4.72 -9.86
CA ILE A 130 -1.97 4.35 -11.10
C ILE A 130 -1.06 4.48 -12.32
N ASP A 131 -0.14 5.44 -12.33
CA ASP A 131 0.79 5.69 -13.44
C ASP A 131 1.77 4.54 -13.68
N LEU A 132 1.98 3.70 -12.66
CA LEU A 132 2.80 2.50 -12.70
C LEU A 132 1.97 1.23 -12.95
N LEU A 133 0.83 1.34 -13.63
CA LEU A 133 -0.03 0.20 -13.92
C LEU A 133 0.70 -0.83 -14.81
N THR A 134 0.64 -2.10 -14.40
CA THR A 134 1.24 -3.22 -15.13
C THR A 134 0.18 -4.15 -15.72
N PRO A 135 0.51 -4.97 -16.75
CA PRO A 135 -0.40 -6.02 -17.23
C PRO A 135 -0.81 -7.02 -16.14
N LYS A 136 0.07 -7.25 -15.15
CA LYS A 136 -0.19 -8.12 -13.99
C LYS A 136 -1.25 -7.49 -13.08
N ASP A 137 -1.23 -6.18 -12.87
CA ASP A 137 -2.26 -5.47 -12.11
C ASP A 137 -3.64 -5.64 -12.75
N ILE A 138 -3.76 -5.44 -14.06
CA ILE A 138 -5.03 -5.61 -14.79
C ILE A 138 -5.53 -7.05 -14.70
N THR A 139 -4.65 -8.03 -14.88
CA THR A 139 -5.00 -9.46 -14.73
C THR A 139 -5.51 -9.76 -13.33
N ASN A 140 -4.88 -9.22 -12.29
CA ASN A 140 -5.30 -9.41 -10.91
C ASN A 140 -6.68 -8.76 -10.65
N ILE A 141 -6.91 -7.55 -11.15
CA ILE A 141 -8.22 -6.87 -11.03
C ILE A 141 -9.30 -7.70 -11.73
N LYS A 142 -9.04 -8.18 -12.95
CA LYS A 142 -9.98 -9.04 -13.70
C LYS A 142 -10.36 -10.29 -12.91
N LYS A 143 -9.39 -10.95 -12.28
CA LYS A 143 -9.64 -12.13 -11.43
C LYS A 143 -10.48 -11.80 -10.19
N MET A 144 -10.17 -10.68 -9.52
CA MET A 144 -10.93 -10.24 -8.34
C MET A 144 -12.39 -9.96 -8.69
N GLU A 145 -12.66 -9.31 -9.83
CA GLU A 145 -14.02 -9.07 -10.27
C GLU A 145 -14.75 -10.37 -10.61
N TRP A 146 -14.10 -11.31 -11.32
CA TRP A 146 -14.70 -12.60 -11.64
C TRP A 146 -15.14 -13.37 -10.40
N ASN A 147 -14.30 -13.40 -9.36
CA ASN A 147 -14.61 -14.10 -8.12
C ASN A 147 -15.85 -13.56 -7.40
N LYS A 148 -16.16 -12.25 -7.52
CA LYS A 148 -17.36 -11.64 -6.94
C LYS A 148 -18.67 -12.12 -7.58
N TRP A 149 -18.63 -12.65 -8.80
CA TRP A 149 -19.82 -13.16 -9.51
C TRP A 149 -20.01 -14.68 -9.32
N THR A 150 -19.07 -15.35 -8.68
CA THR A 150 -19.07 -16.81 -8.47
C THR A 150 -19.28 -17.22 -7.01
N GLU A 151 -19.39 -16.25 -6.10
CA GLU A 151 -19.80 -16.39 -4.69
C GLU A 151 -21.21 -15.87 -4.50
#